data_AF-A0A430QAS3-F1
#
_entry.id   AF-A0A430QAS3-F1
#
_cell.length_a   1.000
_cell.length_b   1.000
_cell.length_c   1.000
_cell.angle_alpha   90.00
_cell.angle_beta   90.00
_cell.angle_gamma   90.00
#
_symmetry.space_group_name_H-M   'P 1'
#
loop_
_entity.id
_entity.type
_entity.pdbx_description
1 polymer ?
#
loop_
_entity_poly.entity_id
_entity_poly.type
_entity_poly.pdbx_seq_one_letter_code
_entity_poly.pdbx_strand_id
1 'polypeptide(L)'
;MKFNAQVHNTTWPMAIRRDATQFLLFRKAFYKLSLLHHPDRHDSDSKSEATKRFQVLSRVYSYMEDDEKRKVYDETGVIDEDDEITGKSYDDWVKYWQLLFPKITTAQIDDYCKKYKGSEQETEDLIKIYNRSKGDMDIIMESLMLTSYRDESRVRGLIDKLISSGKIDAYTKYTHERPEKAKRRAKRALEEEKLFAKEQNNKNKKQIVDVNEDLDTLAKAIQARHENALKSSENFLDKIAQKYSSKQQSPARKKPTKVSKTSKKKK
;
A
#
# COMPACT_ATOMS: atom_id res chain seq x y z
N MET A 1 -12.55 -8.34 31.42
CA MET A 1 -12.27 -9.47 30.51
C MET A 1 -11.95 -8.92 29.13
N LYS A 2 -10.65 -8.79 28.79
CA LYS A 2 -10.15 -8.42 27.48
C LYS A 2 -9.00 -9.39 27.18
N PHE A 3 -9.21 -10.33 26.26
CA PHE A 3 -8.16 -11.22 25.78
C PHE A 3 -7.34 -10.45 24.74
N ASN A 4 -6.18 -9.96 25.15
CA ASN A 4 -5.16 -9.40 24.25
C ASN A 4 -4.44 -10.57 23.58
N ALA A 5 -4.94 -11.04 22.45
CA ALA A 5 -4.24 -11.98 21.60
C ALA A 5 -3.19 -11.21 20.79
N GLN A 6 -1.99 -11.14 21.36
CA GLN A 6 -0.81 -10.61 20.71
C GLN A 6 -0.34 -11.64 19.68
N VAL A 7 -0.81 -11.48 18.43
CA VAL A 7 -0.32 -12.23 17.27
C VAL A 7 1.09 -11.75 16.99
N HIS A 8 2.06 -12.31 17.71
CA HIS A 8 3.46 -12.20 17.31
C HIS A 8 3.60 -12.92 15.98
N ASN A 9 3.97 -12.13 14.98
CA ASN A 9 4.58 -12.54 13.72
C ASN A 9 5.72 -13.54 14.01
N THR A 10 5.39 -14.83 14.15
CA THR A 10 6.33 -15.93 14.28
C THR A 10 6.82 -16.26 12.88
N THR A 11 7.80 -15.48 12.45
CA THR A 11 8.66 -15.82 11.32
C THR A 11 9.38 -17.12 11.64
N TRP A 12 8.75 -18.26 11.31
CA TRP A 12 9.40 -19.56 11.32
C TRP A 12 10.49 -19.54 10.23
N PRO A 13 11.72 -20.04 10.47
CA PRO A 13 12.85 -19.92 9.54
C PRO A 13 12.74 -20.93 8.37
N MET A 14 11.58 -21.01 7.72
CA MET A 14 11.38 -21.78 6.49
C MET A 14 11.23 -20.84 5.31
N ALA A 15 12.32 -20.14 4.96
CA ALA A 15 12.46 -19.47 3.67
C ALA A 15 12.70 -20.54 2.57
N ILE A 16 11.63 -21.21 2.15
CA ILE A 16 11.71 -22.31 1.16
C ILE A 16 11.02 -21.83 -0.15
N ARG A 17 11.80 -21.60 -1.22
CA ARG A 17 11.35 -21.15 -2.56
C ARG A 17 10.66 -22.25 -3.37
N ARG A 18 9.56 -21.89 -4.07
CA ARG A 18 8.45 -22.69 -4.68
C ARG A 18 8.77 -23.69 -5.83
N ASP A 19 9.76 -24.58 -5.71
CA ASP A 19 10.06 -25.58 -6.78
C ASP A 19 10.15 -27.04 -6.27
N ALA A 20 9.82 -28.06 -7.08
CA ALA A 20 9.70 -29.48 -6.71
C ALA A 20 10.87 -30.13 -5.91
N THR A 21 12.06 -29.54 -5.91
CA THR A 21 13.19 -29.91 -5.04
C THR A 21 12.92 -29.64 -3.54
N GLN A 22 11.88 -28.88 -3.24
CA GLN A 22 11.43 -28.47 -1.91
C GLN A 22 10.96 -29.61 -1.03
N PHE A 23 10.25 -30.61 -1.56
CA PHE A 23 9.65 -31.64 -0.71
C PHE A 23 10.73 -32.51 -0.05
N LEU A 24 11.80 -32.85 -0.77
CA LEU A 24 12.93 -33.59 -0.21
C LEU A 24 13.71 -32.77 0.84
N LEU A 25 13.87 -31.46 0.61
CA LEU A 25 14.48 -30.54 1.59
C LEU A 25 13.60 -30.37 2.82
N PHE A 26 12.28 -30.26 2.63
CA PHE A 26 11.28 -30.19 3.68
C PHE A 26 11.26 -31.47 4.52
N ARG A 27 11.26 -32.65 3.90
CA ARG A 27 11.31 -33.95 4.60
C ARG A 27 12.58 -34.10 5.44
N LYS A 28 13.73 -33.61 4.95
CA LYS A 28 14.99 -33.55 5.71
C LYS A 28 14.92 -32.56 6.88
N ALA A 29 14.30 -31.40 6.69
CA ALA A 29 14.11 -30.40 7.74
C ALA A 29 13.13 -30.88 8.82
N PHE A 30 12.02 -31.49 8.41
CA PHE A 30 11.04 -32.15 9.28
C PHE A 30 11.72 -33.23 10.13
N TYR A 31 12.49 -34.12 9.51
CA TYR A 31 13.22 -35.16 10.25
C TYR A 31 14.15 -34.59 11.33
N LYS A 32 14.90 -33.52 11.01
CA LYS A 32 15.78 -32.83 11.98
C LYS A 32 14.99 -32.17 13.12
N LEU A 33 13.88 -31.51 12.82
CA LEU A 33 13.04 -30.83 13.81
C LEU A 33 12.25 -31.81 14.69
N SER A 34 11.78 -32.92 14.12
CA SER A 34 11.11 -34.01 14.83
C SER A 34 12.04 -34.67 15.84
N LEU A 35 13.31 -34.87 15.48
CA LEU A 35 14.34 -35.38 16.40
C LEU A 35 14.69 -34.40 17.53
N LEU A 36 14.53 -33.10 17.29
CA LEU A 36 14.78 -32.04 18.26
C LEU A 36 13.60 -31.86 19.23
N HIS A 37 12.37 -32.05 18.77
CA HIS A 37 11.14 -31.87 19.57
C HIS A 37 10.47 -33.18 19.98
N HIS A 38 11.18 -34.32 19.90
CA HIS A 38 10.64 -35.61 20.31
C HIS A 38 10.42 -35.65 21.84
N PRO A 39 9.22 -36.04 22.34
CA PRO A 39 8.89 -35.98 23.77
C PRO A 39 9.75 -36.90 24.66
N ASP A 40 10.39 -37.92 24.08
CA ASP A 40 11.30 -38.85 24.77
C ASP A 40 12.69 -38.26 25.07
N ARG A 41 13.05 -37.13 24.46
CA ARG A 41 14.37 -36.49 24.60
C ARG A 41 14.41 -35.28 25.54
N HIS A 42 13.29 -34.95 26.18
CA HIS A 42 13.15 -33.76 27.03
C HIS A 42 12.75 -34.13 28.45
N ASP A 43 13.25 -33.38 29.44
CA ASP A 43 12.87 -33.51 30.86
C ASP A 43 11.42 -33.08 31.12
N SER A 44 10.84 -33.51 32.26
CA SER A 44 9.40 -33.41 32.58
C SER A 44 8.78 -32.03 32.31
N ASP A 45 9.52 -30.95 32.55
CA ASP A 45 9.02 -29.57 32.43
C ASP A 45 9.01 -29.06 30.98
N SER A 46 9.88 -29.60 30.11
CA SER A 46 9.96 -29.23 28.68
C SER A 46 9.17 -30.16 27.77
N LYS A 47 8.68 -31.31 28.28
CA LYS A 47 7.87 -32.28 27.51
C LYS A 47 6.59 -31.68 26.95
N SER A 48 5.90 -30.82 27.70
CA SER A 48 4.64 -30.20 27.25
C SER A 48 4.86 -29.30 26.03
N GLU A 49 5.92 -28.49 26.03
CA GLU A 49 6.24 -27.60 24.92
C GLU A 49 6.77 -28.36 23.70
N ALA A 50 7.62 -29.36 23.91
CA ALA A 50 8.10 -30.25 22.85
C ALA A 50 6.93 -30.99 22.17
N THR A 51 5.96 -31.47 22.94
CA THR A 51 4.77 -32.16 22.43
C THR A 51 3.90 -31.25 21.56
N LYS A 52 3.65 -30.01 21.99
CA LYS A 52 2.90 -29.03 21.19
C LYS A 52 3.61 -28.69 19.88
N ARG A 53 4.93 -28.46 19.93
CA ARG A 53 5.73 -28.19 18.73
C ARG A 53 5.76 -29.39 17.78
N PHE A 54 5.82 -30.60 18.31
CA PHE A 54 5.78 -31.84 17.53
C PHE A 54 4.41 -32.07 16.87
N GLN A 55 3.32 -31.77 17.57
CA GLN A 55 1.96 -31.83 17.01
C GLN A 55 1.79 -30.84 15.86
N VAL A 56 2.23 -29.59 16.04
CA VAL A 56 2.21 -28.57 14.96
C VAL A 56 3.06 -29.03 13.77
N LEU A 57 4.27 -29.53 14.04
CA LEU A 57 5.18 -30.00 13.00
C LEU A 57 4.58 -31.18 12.21
N SER A 58 3.94 -32.12 12.89
CA SER A 58 3.25 -33.26 12.27
C SER A 58 2.08 -32.82 11.40
N ARG A 59 1.32 -31.79 11.82
CA ARG A 59 0.24 -31.19 11.01
C ARG A 59 0.80 -30.56 9.74
N VAL A 60 1.81 -29.69 9.87
CA VAL A 60 2.46 -29.05 8.71
C VAL A 60 2.99 -30.10 7.72
N TYR A 61 3.55 -31.20 8.22
CA TYR A 61 3.97 -32.30 7.35
C TYR A 61 2.82 -32.95 6.59
N SER A 62 1.69 -33.24 7.24
CA SER A 62 0.49 -33.80 6.59
C SER A 62 -0.03 -32.91 5.45
N TYR A 63 -0.08 -31.58 5.66
CA TYR A 63 -0.49 -30.64 4.61
C TYR A 63 0.53 -30.49 3.48
N MET A 64 1.82 -30.61 3.80
CA MET A 64 2.88 -30.52 2.80
C MET A 64 3.16 -31.87 2.11
N GLU A 65 2.73 -33.00 2.62
CA GLU A 65 2.87 -34.30 1.94
C GLU A 65 1.83 -34.48 0.84
N ASP A 66 0.63 -33.95 1.05
CA ASP A 66 -0.47 -34.00 0.09
C ASP A 66 -0.48 -32.75 -0.81
N ASP A 67 -0.20 -32.94 -2.10
CA ASP A 67 -0.18 -31.86 -3.08
C ASP A 67 -1.56 -31.20 -3.28
N GLU A 68 -2.67 -31.89 -2.99
CA GLU A 68 -4.02 -31.30 -3.05
C GLU A 68 -4.25 -30.36 -1.87
N LYS A 69 -3.92 -30.81 -0.64
CA LYS A 69 -4.01 -29.97 0.56
C LYS A 69 -3.07 -28.77 0.50
N ARG A 70 -1.89 -28.92 -0.10
CA ARG A 70 -0.96 -27.81 -0.32
C ARG A 70 -1.56 -26.75 -1.25
N LYS A 71 -2.18 -27.15 -2.36
CA LYS A 71 -2.83 -26.21 -3.28
C LYS A 71 -3.96 -25.44 -2.62
N VAL A 72 -4.78 -26.13 -1.82
CA VAL A 72 -5.86 -25.48 -1.06
C VAL A 72 -5.28 -24.45 -0.09
N TYR A 73 -4.24 -24.80 0.66
CA TYR A 73 -3.57 -23.86 1.55
C TYR A 73 -2.98 -22.66 0.80
N ASP A 74 -2.36 -22.88 -0.36
CA ASP A 74 -1.79 -21.81 -1.18
C ASP A 74 -2.88 -20.86 -1.75
N GLU A 75 -4.08 -21.36 -2.03
CA GLU A 75 -5.21 -20.57 -2.55
C GLU A 75 -5.99 -19.85 -1.44
N THR A 76 -6.22 -20.49 -0.28
CA THR A 76 -7.15 -19.99 0.75
C THR A 76 -6.45 -19.50 2.01
N GLY A 77 -5.23 -19.96 2.29
CA GLY A 77 -4.49 -19.69 3.53
C GLY A 77 -5.08 -20.33 4.78
N VAL A 78 -6.09 -21.19 4.65
CA VAL A 78 -6.79 -21.84 5.78
C VAL A 78 -6.17 -23.20 6.07
N ILE A 79 -5.98 -23.49 7.36
CA ILE A 79 -5.57 -24.81 7.87
C ILE A 79 -6.75 -25.32 8.68
N ASP A 80 -7.35 -26.42 8.26
CA ASP A 80 -8.49 -27.01 8.98
C ASP A 80 -8.02 -27.55 10.33
N GLU A 81 -8.53 -26.97 11.42
CA GLU A 81 -8.24 -27.45 12.78
C GLU A 81 -9.12 -28.64 13.19
N ASP A 82 -10.24 -28.89 12.50
CA ASP A 82 -11.32 -29.79 12.94
C ASP A 82 -11.81 -30.76 11.83
N ASP A 83 -10.91 -31.59 11.27
CA ASP A 83 -11.29 -32.68 10.33
C ASP A 83 -12.20 -33.77 10.97
N GLU A 84 -12.46 -33.73 12.28
CA GLU A 84 -13.07 -34.84 13.04
C GLU A 84 -14.57 -34.68 13.33
N ILE A 85 -15.19 -33.49 13.13
CA ILE A 85 -16.56 -33.22 13.62
C ILE A 85 -17.67 -33.47 12.58
N THR A 86 -17.40 -33.41 11.27
CA THR A 86 -18.48 -33.47 10.25
C THR A 86 -18.33 -34.53 9.17
N GLY A 87 -17.21 -35.25 9.09
CA GLY A 87 -17.00 -36.29 8.05
C GLY A 87 -17.10 -35.78 6.61
N LYS A 88 -17.10 -34.45 6.41
CA LYS A 88 -17.09 -33.74 5.13
C LYS A 88 -15.94 -32.76 5.20
N SER A 89 -14.99 -32.90 4.29
CA SER A 89 -13.78 -32.10 4.27
C SER A 89 -14.11 -30.65 3.86
N TYR A 90 -13.30 -29.68 4.28
CA TYR A 90 -13.38 -28.29 3.79
C TYR A 90 -13.45 -28.23 2.25
N ASP A 91 -12.76 -29.14 1.58
CA ASP A 91 -12.77 -29.27 0.12
C ASP A 91 -14.17 -29.56 -0.45
N ASP A 92 -15.01 -30.32 0.27
CA ASP A 92 -16.40 -30.57 -0.13
C ASP A 92 -17.26 -29.31 -0.05
N TRP A 93 -17.02 -28.48 0.98
CA TRP A 93 -17.70 -27.20 1.16
C TRP A 93 -17.26 -26.17 0.12
N VAL A 94 -15.96 -26.13 -0.20
CA VAL A 94 -15.42 -25.27 -1.26
C VAL A 94 -15.96 -25.70 -2.62
N LYS A 95 -16.00 -26.99 -2.94
CA LYS A 95 -16.60 -27.50 -4.18
C LYS A 95 -18.09 -27.15 -4.28
N TYR A 96 -18.84 -27.30 -3.18
CA TYR A 96 -20.24 -26.90 -3.13
C TYR A 96 -20.43 -25.39 -3.33
N TRP A 97 -19.62 -24.57 -2.68
CA TRP A 97 -19.64 -23.11 -2.85
C TRP A 97 -19.24 -22.67 -4.25
N GLN A 98 -18.25 -23.31 -4.88
CA GLN A 98 -17.85 -23.04 -6.26
C GLN A 98 -18.92 -23.46 -7.27
N LEU A 99 -19.71 -24.49 -6.96
CA LEU A 99 -20.85 -24.90 -7.79
C LEU A 99 -22.00 -23.90 -7.68
N LEU A 100 -22.26 -23.37 -6.49
CA LEU A 100 -23.27 -22.32 -6.26
C LEU A 100 -22.83 -20.96 -6.82
N PHE A 101 -21.56 -20.62 -6.65
CA PHE A 101 -20.96 -19.35 -7.06
C PHE A 101 -19.77 -19.63 -7.99
N PRO A 102 -20.01 -19.77 -9.30
CA PRO A 102 -18.93 -19.99 -10.25
C PRO A 102 -17.90 -18.86 -10.15
N LYS A 103 -16.62 -19.22 -10.23
CA LYS A 103 -15.52 -18.26 -10.17
C LYS A 103 -15.71 -17.20 -11.27
N ILE A 104 -15.87 -15.94 -10.86
CA ILE A 104 -16.04 -14.82 -11.80
C ILE A 104 -14.73 -14.63 -12.55
N THR A 105 -14.79 -14.78 -13.86
CA THR A 105 -13.65 -14.53 -14.75
C THR A 105 -13.58 -13.06 -15.14
N THR A 106 -12.38 -12.58 -15.47
CA THR A 106 -12.18 -11.22 -16.00
C THR A 106 -13.01 -10.98 -17.28
N ALA A 107 -13.14 -12.00 -18.13
CA ALA A 107 -13.97 -11.95 -19.34
C ALA A 107 -15.46 -11.70 -19.01
N GLN A 108 -16.01 -12.38 -17.99
CA GLN A 108 -17.40 -12.14 -17.57
C GLN A 108 -17.62 -10.71 -17.05
N ILE A 109 -16.61 -10.13 -16.39
CA ILE A 109 -16.67 -8.74 -15.94
C ILE A 109 -16.73 -7.79 -17.15
N ASP A 110 -15.90 -8.01 -18.16
CA ASP A 110 -15.89 -7.20 -19.38
C ASP A 110 -17.19 -7.33 -20.18
N ASP A 111 -17.74 -8.54 -20.28
CA ASP A 111 -19.03 -8.78 -20.93
C ASP A 111 -20.17 -8.09 -20.18
N TYR A 112 -20.14 -8.13 -18.84
CA TYR A 112 -21.09 -7.39 -18.01
C TYR A 112 -20.96 -5.87 -18.21
N CYS A 113 -19.72 -5.36 -18.29
CA CYS A 113 -19.49 -3.93 -18.52
C CYS A 113 -20.08 -3.46 -19.87
N LYS A 114 -19.92 -4.26 -20.92
CA LYS A 114 -20.52 -3.99 -22.23
C LYS A 114 -22.03 -4.08 -22.21
N LYS A 115 -22.58 -5.06 -21.49
CA LYS A 115 -24.03 -5.25 -21.36
C LYS A 115 -24.70 -4.13 -20.58
N TYR A 116 -24.07 -3.63 -19.52
CA TYR A 116 -24.63 -2.58 -18.67
C TYR A 116 -24.65 -1.22 -19.38
N LYS A 117 -23.54 -0.83 -20.02
CA LYS A 117 -23.43 0.48 -20.71
C LYS A 117 -24.42 0.57 -21.87
N GLY A 118 -25.37 1.50 -21.78
CA GLY A 118 -26.43 1.72 -22.76
C GLY A 118 -27.66 0.82 -22.57
N SER A 119 -27.70 0.00 -21.52
CA SER A 119 -28.90 -0.80 -21.19
C SER A 119 -29.99 0.03 -20.52
N GLU A 120 -31.20 -0.52 -20.52
CA GLU A 120 -32.32 0.03 -19.75
C GLU A 120 -32.00 0.07 -18.24
N GLN A 121 -31.25 -0.91 -17.73
CA GLN A 121 -30.82 -0.95 -16.33
C GLN A 121 -29.98 0.28 -15.94
N GLU A 122 -29.05 0.70 -16.81
CA GLU A 122 -28.28 1.92 -16.58
C GLU A 122 -29.20 3.15 -16.49
N THR A 123 -30.23 3.22 -17.33
CA THR A 123 -31.17 4.35 -17.30
C THR A 123 -32.02 4.35 -16.04
N GLU A 124 -32.48 3.19 -15.57
CA GLU A 124 -33.25 3.06 -14.33
C GLU A 124 -32.41 3.43 -13.10
N ASP A 125 -31.18 2.95 -13.03
CA ASP A 125 -30.26 3.26 -11.94
C ASP A 125 -29.93 4.76 -11.95
N LEU A 126 -29.70 5.34 -13.13
CA LEU A 126 -29.50 6.77 -13.28
C LEU A 126 -30.73 7.58 -12.82
N ILE A 127 -31.95 7.15 -13.12
CA ILE A 127 -33.18 7.78 -12.61
C ILE A 127 -33.20 7.76 -11.07
N LYS A 128 -32.93 6.60 -10.45
CA LYS A 128 -32.90 6.45 -8.99
C LYS A 128 -31.84 7.35 -8.35
N ILE A 129 -30.63 7.37 -8.90
CA ILE A 129 -29.50 8.17 -8.38
C ILE A 129 -29.77 9.66 -8.59
N TYR A 130 -30.30 10.05 -9.74
CA TYR A 130 -30.63 11.45 -10.04
C TYR A 130 -31.71 11.99 -9.09
N ASN A 131 -32.75 11.20 -8.82
CA ASN A 131 -33.78 11.55 -7.84
C ASN A 131 -33.23 11.66 -6.41
N ARG A 132 -32.35 10.74 -6.01
CA ARG A 132 -31.70 10.78 -4.69
C ARG A 132 -30.77 11.99 -4.53
N SER A 133 -30.00 12.32 -5.57
CA SER A 133 -29.00 13.40 -5.57
C SER A 133 -29.59 14.78 -5.90
N LYS A 134 -30.86 14.83 -6.35
CA LYS A 134 -31.52 16.04 -6.86
C LYS A 134 -30.71 16.73 -7.97
N GLY A 135 -30.16 15.93 -8.88
CA GLY A 135 -29.38 16.39 -10.04
C GLY A 135 -27.96 16.87 -9.73
N ASP A 136 -27.34 16.38 -8.65
CA ASP A 136 -25.96 16.70 -8.33
C ASP A 136 -24.98 15.76 -9.06
N MET A 137 -24.26 16.29 -10.05
CA MET A 137 -23.34 15.51 -10.88
C MET A 137 -22.17 14.92 -10.10
N ASP A 138 -21.76 15.54 -8.99
CA ASP A 138 -20.66 15.01 -8.16
C ASP A 138 -21.08 13.66 -7.56
N ILE A 139 -22.30 13.59 -7.02
CA ILE A 139 -22.87 12.38 -6.41
C ILE A 139 -23.25 11.35 -7.48
N ILE A 140 -23.78 11.80 -8.63
CA ILE A 140 -24.16 10.90 -9.72
C ILE A 140 -22.93 10.14 -10.24
N MET A 141 -21.82 10.84 -10.48
CA MET A 141 -20.60 10.21 -11.00
C MET A 141 -19.90 9.30 -9.97
N GLU A 142 -20.09 9.55 -8.68
CA GLU A 142 -19.56 8.67 -7.61
C GLU A 142 -20.44 7.43 -7.40
N SER A 143 -21.77 7.57 -7.54
CA SER A 143 -22.72 6.50 -7.24
C SER A 143 -23.09 5.63 -8.44
N LEU A 144 -22.91 6.11 -9.67
CA LEU A 144 -23.30 5.35 -10.86
C LEU A 144 -22.27 4.26 -11.17
N MET A 145 -22.75 3.03 -11.29
CA MET A 145 -21.90 1.86 -11.50
C MET A 145 -21.15 1.94 -12.84
N LEU A 146 -19.89 1.49 -12.85
CA LEU A 146 -19.03 1.44 -14.03
C LEU A 146 -18.83 2.80 -14.73
N THR A 147 -18.93 3.90 -13.98
CA THR A 147 -18.62 5.23 -14.51
C THR A 147 -17.21 5.67 -14.17
N SER A 148 -16.59 6.34 -15.14
CA SER A 148 -15.34 7.05 -14.98
C SER A 148 -15.57 8.52 -15.30
N TYR A 149 -14.67 9.40 -14.85
CA TYR A 149 -14.70 10.82 -15.21
C TYR A 149 -14.73 11.06 -16.73
N ARG A 150 -14.22 10.11 -17.53
CA ARG A 150 -14.24 10.16 -19.00
C ARG A 150 -15.64 10.02 -19.58
N ASP A 151 -16.53 9.33 -18.87
CA ASP A 151 -17.89 9.03 -19.32
C ASP A 151 -18.90 10.14 -18.95
N GLU A 152 -18.47 11.22 -18.30
CA GLU A 152 -19.37 12.30 -17.85
C GLU A 152 -20.21 12.89 -18.99
N SER A 153 -19.60 13.17 -20.15
CA SER A 153 -20.32 13.73 -21.30
C SER A 153 -21.41 12.79 -21.80
N ARG A 154 -21.17 11.48 -21.75
CA ARG A 154 -22.16 10.46 -22.12
C ARG A 154 -23.31 10.44 -21.11
N VAL A 155 -23.01 10.42 -19.81
CA VAL A 155 -24.02 10.41 -18.74
C VAL A 155 -24.90 11.66 -18.80
N ARG A 156 -24.31 12.85 -19.02
CA ARG A 156 -25.09 14.08 -19.26
C ARG A 156 -26.03 13.94 -20.46
N GLY A 157 -25.54 13.41 -21.57
CA GLY A 157 -26.37 13.16 -22.75
C GLY A 157 -27.53 12.18 -22.47
N LEU A 158 -27.37 11.21 -21.56
CA LEU A 158 -28.47 10.36 -21.11
C LEU A 158 -29.48 11.13 -20.25
N ILE A 159 -29.00 11.95 -19.31
CA ILE A 159 -29.87 12.79 -18.46
C ILE A 159 -30.67 13.76 -19.32
N ASP A 160 -30.04 14.42 -20.30
CA ASP A 160 -30.71 15.35 -21.20
C ASP A 160 -31.80 14.67 -22.03
N LYS A 161 -31.55 13.43 -22.49
CA LYS A 161 -32.58 12.60 -23.15
C LYS A 161 -33.72 12.25 -22.21
N LEU A 162 -33.43 11.91 -20.95
CA LEU A 162 -34.45 11.55 -19.96
C LEU A 162 -35.32 12.76 -19.59
N ILE A 163 -34.72 13.94 -19.43
CA ILE A 163 -35.43 15.21 -19.24
C ILE A 163 -36.30 15.53 -20.46
N SER A 164 -35.75 15.39 -21.67
CA SER A 164 -36.50 15.64 -22.92
C SER A 164 -37.68 14.68 -23.09
N SER A 165 -37.53 13.43 -22.64
CA SER A 165 -38.61 12.43 -22.63
C SER A 165 -39.63 12.61 -21.50
N GLY A 166 -39.40 13.53 -20.57
CA GLY A 166 -40.27 13.78 -19.42
C GLY A 166 -40.26 12.67 -18.36
N LYS A 167 -39.27 11.77 -18.35
CA LYS A 167 -39.14 10.71 -17.33
C LYS A 167 -38.57 11.21 -16.00
N ILE A 168 -37.87 12.35 -16.03
CA ILE A 168 -37.18 12.93 -14.88
C ILE A 168 -37.35 14.45 -14.93
N ASP A 169 -37.53 15.08 -13.76
CA ASP A 169 -37.60 16.52 -13.61
C ASP A 169 -36.23 17.22 -13.76
N ALA A 170 -36.24 18.41 -14.35
CA ALA A 170 -35.05 19.24 -14.45
C ALA A 170 -34.77 19.93 -13.11
N TYR A 171 -33.83 19.40 -12.32
CA TYR A 171 -33.41 20.05 -11.08
C TYR A 171 -32.49 21.24 -11.37
N THR A 172 -32.58 22.27 -10.51
CA THR A 172 -31.77 23.49 -10.62
C THR A 172 -30.27 23.22 -10.51
N LYS A 173 -29.88 22.24 -9.68
CA LYS A 173 -28.47 21.84 -9.50
C LYS A 173 -27.83 21.31 -10.78
N TYR A 174 -28.58 20.58 -11.59
CA TYR A 174 -28.11 20.03 -12.86
C TYR A 174 -28.11 21.10 -13.96
N THR A 175 -29.24 21.79 -14.12
CA THR A 175 -29.43 22.78 -15.19
C THR A 175 -28.53 24.00 -15.08
N HIS A 176 -28.25 24.46 -13.85
CA HIS A 176 -27.42 25.65 -13.59
C HIS A 176 -25.99 25.28 -13.20
N GLU A 177 -25.52 24.09 -13.56
CA GLU A 177 -24.17 23.70 -13.23
C GLU A 177 -23.15 24.52 -14.04
N ARG A 178 -22.16 25.09 -13.33
CA ARG A 178 -21.05 25.80 -13.99
C ARG A 178 -20.15 24.80 -14.72
N PRO A 179 -19.74 25.08 -15.97
CA PRO A 179 -18.86 24.19 -16.74
C PRO A 179 -17.48 23.97 -16.07
N GLU A 180 -17.07 24.88 -15.18
CA GLU A 180 -15.86 24.75 -14.38
C GLU A 180 -15.91 23.58 -13.39
N LYS A 181 -17.10 23.21 -12.89
CA LYS A 181 -17.23 22.06 -11.97
C LYS A 181 -16.88 20.75 -12.66
N ALA A 182 -17.36 20.55 -13.88
CA ALA A 182 -17.00 19.40 -14.71
C ALA A 182 -15.48 19.33 -14.97
N LYS A 183 -14.87 20.46 -15.37
CA LYS A 183 -13.42 20.55 -15.59
C LYS A 183 -12.63 20.24 -14.31
N ARG A 184 -13.09 20.74 -13.15
CA ARG A 184 -12.46 20.48 -11.86
C ARG A 184 -12.54 19.00 -11.46
N ARG A 185 -13.68 18.34 -11.71
CA ARG A 185 -13.84 16.90 -11.48
C ARG A 185 -12.89 16.08 -12.35
N ALA A 186 -12.81 16.38 -13.65
CA ALA A 186 -11.86 15.71 -14.55
C ALA A 186 -10.40 15.93 -14.12
N LYS A 187 -10.03 17.16 -13.72
CA LYS A 187 -8.69 17.46 -13.22
C LYS A 187 -8.36 16.68 -11.93
N ARG A 188 -9.28 16.65 -10.97
CA ARG A 188 -9.12 15.92 -9.71
C ARG A 188 -8.90 14.42 -9.97
N ALA A 189 -9.73 13.80 -10.80
CA ALA A 189 -9.59 12.39 -11.14
C ALA A 189 -8.25 12.07 -11.83
N LEU A 190 -7.77 12.96 -12.71
CA LEU A 190 -6.47 12.82 -13.36
C LEU A 190 -5.30 12.97 -12.37
N GLU A 191 -5.42 13.85 -11.38
CA GLU A 191 -4.42 14.00 -10.31
C GLU A 191 -4.37 12.78 -9.40
N GLU A 192 -5.53 12.22 -9.04
CA GLU A 192 -5.65 10.98 -8.25
C GLU A 192 -5.05 9.78 -9.01
N GLU A 193 -5.31 9.65 -10.32
CA GLU A 193 -4.71 8.62 -11.18
C GLU A 193 -3.18 8.72 -11.22
N LYS A 194 -2.64 9.94 -11.36
CA LYS A 194 -1.19 10.18 -11.32
C LYS A 194 -0.58 9.85 -9.97
N LEU A 195 -1.27 10.14 -8.88
CA LEU A 195 -0.80 9.84 -7.53
C LEU A 195 -0.75 8.33 -7.30
N PHE A 196 -1.82 7.62 -7.67
CA PHE A 196 -1.87 6.16 -7.59
C PHE A 196 -0.76 5.50 -8.42
N ALA A 197 -0.51 5.97 -9.64
CA ALA A 197 0.58 5.47 -10.48
C ALA A 197 1.97 5.66 -9.83
N LYS A 198 2.21 6.81 -9.17
CA LYS A 198 3.44 7.04 -8.41
C LYS A 198 3.58 6.09 -7.22
N GLU A 199 2.49 5.84 -6.49
CA GLU A 199 2.50 4.90 -5.36
C GLU A 199 2.78 3.47 -5.80
N GLN A 200 2.18 3.01 -6.90
CA GLN A 200 2.44 1.70 -7.48
C GLN A 200 3.91 1.57 -7.90
N ASN A 201 4.46 2.58 -8.56
CA ASN A 201 5.89 2.61 -8.90
C ASN A 201 6.78 2.54 -7.65
N ASN A 202 6.43 3.25 -6.57
CA ASN A 202 7.18 3.18 -5.32
C ASN A 202 7.07 1.81 -4.63
N LYS A 203 5.91 1.15 -4.68
CA LYS A 203 5.72 -0.22 -4.14
C LYS A 203 6.52 -1.23 -4.94
N ASN A 204 6.47 -1.17 -6.27
CA ASN A 204 7.27 -2.03 -7.14
C ASN A 204 8.77 -1.79 -6.94
N LYS A 205 9.19 -0.54 -6.76
CA LYS A 205 10.58 -0.21 -6.45
C LYS A 205 11.02 -0.72 -5.08
N LYS A 206 10.13 -0.75 -4.07
CA LYS A 206 10.39 -1.39 -2.76
C LYS A 206 10.41 -2.92 -2.83
N GLN A 207 9.67 -3.53 -3.76
CA GLN A 207 9.60 -4.99 -3.91
C GLN A 207 10.76 -5.54 -4.78
N ILE A 208 11.35 -4.69 -5.63
CA ILE A 208 12.54 -4.94 -6.44
C ILE A 208 13.70 -4.09 -5.88
N VAL A 209 13.99 -4.19 -4.57
CA VAL A 209 15.28 -3.72 -4.04
C VAL A 209 16.14 -4.95 -3.85
N ASP A 210 17.06 -5.15 -4.80
CA ASP A 210 18.16 -6.07 -4.63
C ASP A 210 19.01 -5.61 -3.44
N VAL A 211 19.32 -6.50 -2.49
CA VAL A 211 19.95 -6.18 -1.20
C VAL A 211 21.29 -5.45 -1.37
N ASN A 212 21.92 -5.57 -2.54
CA ASN A 212 23.18 -4.90 -2.88
C ASN A 212 23.05 -3.39 -3.17
N GLU A 213 21.92 -2.90 -3.69
CA GLU A 213 21.72 -1.45 -3.93
C GLU A 213 21.47 -0.68 -2.63
N ASP A 214 20.88 -1.31 -1.62
CA ASP A 214 20.63 -0.70 -0.31
C ASP A 214 21.95 -0.43 0.45
N LEU A 215 22.95 -1.31 0.29
CA LEU A 215 24.30 -1.10 0.81
C LEU A 215 25.03 0.06 0.12
N ASP A 216 24.92 0.20 -1.21
CA ASP A 216 25.57 1.30 -1.94
C ASP A 216 24.87 2.65 -1.68
N THR A 217 23.54 2.64 -1.51
CA THR A 217 22.76 3.81 -1.11
C THR A 217 23.10 4.25 0.32
N LEU A 218 23.22 3.29 1.23
CA LEU A 218 23.63 3.54 2.62
C LEU A 218 25.09 4.02 2.70
N ALA A 219 26.00 3.43 1.92
CA ALA A 219 27.39 3.85 1.85
C ALA A 219 27.53 5.31 1.36
N LYS A 220 26.78 5.69 0.31
CA LYS A 220 26.71 7.09 -0.17
C LYS A 220 26.15 8.04 0.88
N ALA A 221 25.13 7.61 1.64
CA ALA A 221 24.57 8.42 2.73
C ALA A 221 25.57 8.62 3.89
N ILE A 222 26.34 7.58 4.24
CA ILE A 222 27.40 7.65 5.27
C ILE A 222 28.55 8.54 4.80
N GLN A 223 28.97 8.42 3.53
CA GLN A 223 30.00 9.28 2.94
C GLN A 223 29.55 10.75 2.89
N ALA A 224 28.33 11.04 2.46
CA ALA A 224 27.79 12.39 2.45
C ALA A 224 27.71 13.00 3.86
N ARG A 225 27.36 12.20 4.88
CA ARG A 225 27.37 12.63 6.28
C ARG A 225 28.80 12.93 6.77
N HIS A 226 29.77 12.10 6.40
CA HIS A 226 31.17 12.31 6.73
C HIS A 226 31.73 13.56 6.05
N GLU A 227 31.44 13.77 4.75
CA GLU A 227 31.81 14.99 4.02
C GLU A 227 31.19 16.24 4.63
N ASN A 228 29.92 16.19 5.04
CA ASN A 228 29.27 17.33 5.68
C ASN A 228 29.86 17.64 7.07
N ALA A 229 30.25 16.60 7.82
CA ALA A 229 30.98 16.77 9.07
C ALA A 229 32.36 17.40 8.85
N LEU A 230 33.10 16.94 7.82
CA LEU A 230 34.39 17.51 7.43
C LEU A 230 34.26 18.97 6.98
N LYS A 231 33.32 19.29 6.08
CA LYS A 231 33.04 20.66 5.64
C LYS A 231 32.66 21.57 6.80
N SER A 232 31.91 21.05 7.78
CA SER A 232 31.57 21.80 9.00
C SER A 232 32.81 22.04 9.88
N SER A 233 33.75 21.09 9.93
CA SER A 233 35.01 21.23 10.66
C SER A 233 36.01 22.16 9.95
N GLU A 234 36.08 22.14 8.63
CA GLU A 234 36.90 23.06 7.83
C GLU A 234 36.41 24.50 8.02
N ASN A 235 35.10 24.74 7.95
CA ASN A 235 34.51 26.04 8.26
C ASN A 235 34.78 26.51 9.70
N PHE A 236 34.96 25.58 10.65
CA PHE A 236 35.35 25.91 12.03
C PHE A 236 36.85 26.24 12.14
N LEU A 237 37.71 25.48 11.48
CA LEU A 237 39.14 25.74 11.40
C LEU A 237 39.45 27.06 10.67
N ASP A 238 38.72 27.39 9.61
CA ASP A 238 38.82 28.67 8.91
C ASP A 238 38.42 29.85 9.79
N LYS A 239 37.36 29.71 10.60
CA LYS A 239 36.98 30.72 11.60
C LYS A 239 38.06 30.92 12.66
N ILE A 240 38.73 29.84 13.08
CA ILE A 240 39.88 29.91 13.98
C ILE A 240 41.05 30.60 13.27
N ALA A 241 41.38 30.20 12.05
CA ALA A 241 42.46 30.78 11.27
C ALA A 241 42.26 32.29 11.06
N GLN A 242 41.06 32.75 10.72
CA GLN A 242 40.71 34.17 10.60
C GLN A 242 40.86 34.94 11.92
N LYS A 243 40.50 34.31 13.05
CA LYS A 243 40.60 34.93 14.38
C LYS A 243 42.04 35.15 14.83
N TYR A 244 42.97 34.31 14.40
CA TYR A 244 44.38 34.40 14.79
C TYR A 244 45.27 35.07 13.73
N SER A 245 44.94 35.00 12.44
CA SER A 245 45.67 35.70 11.38
C SER A 245 45.48 37.22 11.44
N SER A 246 44.33 37.69 11.94
CA SER A 246 44.04 39.12 12.11
C SER A 246 44.75 39.78 13.30
N LYS A 247 45.49 39.03 14.14
CA LYS A 247 46.17 39.56 15.33
C LYS A 247 47.64 39.95 15.12
N GLN A 248 48.16 39.88 13.88
CA GLN A 248 49.55 40.27 13.55
C GLN A 248 49.73 41.63 12.87
N GLN A 249 48.70 42.47 12.75
CA GLN A 249 48.87 43.87 12.34
C GLN A 249 48.62 44.81 13.53
N SER A 250 49.71 45.22 14.18
CA SER A 250 49.71 46.30 15.17
C SER A 250 49.54 47.67 14.47
N PRO A 251 48.90 48.66 15.12
CA PRO A 251 48.47 49.90 14.47
C PRO A 251 49.62 50.92 14.38
N ALA A 252 49.88 51.44 13.18
CA ALA A 252 50.78 52.57 12.99
C ALA A 252 50.14 53.88 13.47
N ARG A 253 50.81 54.51 14.44
CA ARG A 253 50.50 55.75 15.14
C ARG A 253 50.38 56.97 14.20
N LYS A 254 49.20 57.59 14.11
CA LYS A 254 49.02 58.95 13.54
C LYS A 254 48.97 60.00 14.66
N LYS A 255 49.82 61.03 14.56
CA LYS A 255 49.81 62.24 15.42
C LYS A 255 48.64 63.17 15.05
N PRO A 256 48.07 63.94 15.99
CA PRO A 256 46.88 64.77 15.74
C PRO A 256 47.26 66.20 15.31
N THR A 257 46.51 66.77 14.37
CA THR A 257 46.50 68.23 14.11
C THR A 257 45.07 68.78 14.11
N LYS A 258 44.81 69.56 15.16
CA LYS A 258 43.92 70.73 15.35
C LYS A 258 42.67 70.93 14.48
N VAL A 259 41.52 70.79 15.16
CA VAL A 259 40.34 71.67 15.26
C VAL A 259 40.23 72.86 14.29
N SER A 260 39.11 72.95 13.56
CA SER A 260 38.26 74.16 13.55
C SER A 260 36.81 73.84 13.21
N LYS A 261 35.93 74.19 14.15
CA LYS A 261 34.46 74.25 14.04
C LYS A 261 34.05 75.22 12.92
N THR A 262 32.95 74.94 12.24
CA THR A 262 31.86 75.93 12.10
C THR A 262 30.51 75.25 11.85
N SER A 263 29.58 75.65 12.71
CA SER A 263 28.15 75.41 12.75
C SER A 263 27.36 76.12 11.63
N LYS A 264 26.24 75.51 11.21
CA LYS A 264 24.86 76.08 11.09
C LYS A 264 24.11 75.26 10.02
N LYS A 265 23.11 74.44 10.35
CA LYS A 265 21.73 74.72 10.83
C LYS A 265 20.80 75.25 9.73
N LYS A 266 19.61 74.60 9.69
CA LYS A 266 18.38 74.83 8.90
C LYS A 266 18.43 74.18 7.51
N LYS A 267 17.42 73.43 7.09
CA LYS A 267 16.03 73.36 7.53
C LYS A 267 15.48 71.96 7.22
#